data_AF-A0A644F787-F1
#
_entry.id   AF-A0A644F787-F1
#
_cell.length_a   1.000
_cell.length_b   1.000
_cell.length_c   1.000
_cell.angle_alpha   90.00
_cell.angle_beta   90.00
_cell.angle_gamma   90.00
#
_symmetry.space_group_name_H-M   'P 1'
#
loop_
_entity.id
_entity.type
_entity.pdbx_description
1 polymer ?
#
loop_
_entity_poly.entity_id
_entity_poly.type
_entity_poly.pdbx_seq_one_letter_code
_entity_poly.pdbx_strand_id
1 'polypeptide(L)'
;MDGNPGEIEVVNAREGATAELSGSVLRLACPGGIGHVQFRLRSATRLTVAIAISNCEGLDVTIGEITKERGDFDVRQGPQEAIFELDVPANQDVRVQWIDYYR
;
A
#
# COMPACT_ATOMS: atom_id res chain seq x y z
N MET A 1 4.03 5.54 -26.76
CA MET A 1 2.76 5.58 -26.01
C MET A 1 3.14 5.77 -24.56
N ASP A 2 3.25 7.03 -24.16
CA ASP A 2 3.74 7.42 -22.83
C ASP A 2 2.58 7.37 -21.84
N GLY A 3 2.48 6.27 -21.09
CA GLY A 3 1.67 6.22 -19.89
C GLY A 3 2.39 7.01 -18.79
N ASN A 4 1.67 7.90 -18.11
CA ASN A 4 2.27 8.68 -17.04
C ASN A 4 2.81 7.75 -15.95
N PRO A 5 4.02 8.00 -15.39
CA PRO A 5 4.64 7.19 -14.33
C PRO A 5 3.87 7.20 -12.99
N GLY A 6 2.64 7.73 -12.97
CA GLY A 6 1.75 7.83 -11.82
C GLY A 6 0.37 7.20 -12.01
N GLU A 7 0.15 6.37 -13.04
CA GLU A 7 -1.10 5.60 -13.13
C GLU A 7 -1.03 4.36 -12.24
N ILE A 8 -1.79 4.38 -11.14
CA ILE A 8 -2.16 3.17 -10.39
C ILE A 8 -3.41 2.57 -11.02
N GLU A 9 -3.32 1.31 -11.42
CA GLU A 9 -4.49 0.49 -11.69
C GLU A 9 -4.84 -0.26 -10.40
N VAL A 10 -5.96 0.06 -9.76
CA VAL A 10 -6.47 -0.73 -8.64
C VAL A 10 -7.12 -1.99 -9.19
N VAL A 11 -6.47 -3.12 -8.95
CA VAL A 11 -6.90 -4.44 -9.45
C VAL A 11 -7.98 -5.04 -8.53
N ASN A 12 -7.84 -4.83 -7.22
CA ASN A 12 -8.77 -5.35 -6.21
C ASN A 12 -8.62 -4.56 -4.89
N ALA A 13 -9.71 -4.33 -4.17
CA ALA A 13 -9.69 -3.68 -2.86
C ALA A 13 -10.84 -4.18 -1.98
N ARG A 14 -10.65 -4.17 -0.65
CA ARG A 14 -11.76 -4.35 0.29
C ARG A 14 -12.81 -3.26 0.09
N GLU A 15 -14.09 -3.59 0.24
CA GLU A 15 -15.19 -2.62 0.20
C GLU A 15 -14.92 -1.45 1.16
N GLY A 16 -14.96 -0.23 0.62
CA GLY A 16 -14.68 1.01 1.35
C GLY A 16 -13.20 1.37 1.48
N ALA A 17 -12.25 0.53 1.05
CA ALA A 17 -10.85 0.91 0.94
C ALA A 17 -10.61 1.72 -0.35
N THR A 18 -9.82 2.78 -0.25
CA THR A 18 -9.42 3.59 -1.41
C THR A 18 -7.90 3.70 -1.50
N ALA A 19 -7.40 3.91 -2.71
CA ALA A 19 -5.99 4.08 -2.99
C ALA A 19 -5.81 5.26 -3.93
N GLU A 20 -4.96 6.21 -3.54
CA GLU A 20 -4.67 7.41 -4.31
C GLU A 20 -3.15 7.57 -4.45
N LEU A 21 -2.66 7.70 -5.69
CA LEU A 21 -1.26 8.03 -5.96
C LEU A 21 -1.14 9.51 -6.31
N SER A 22 -0.38 10.25 -5.51
CA SER A 22 0.00 11.62 -5.80
C SER A 22 1.52 11.73 -5.84
N GLY A 23 2.07 11.85 -7.06
CA GLY A 23 3.51 11.76 -7.27
C GLY A 23 4.05 10.38 -6.86
N SER A 24 4.95 10.34 -5.88
CA SER A 24 5.50 9.11 -5.30
C SER A 24 4.83 8.68 -3.99
N VAL A 25 3.73 9.33 -3.59
CA VAL A 25 3.04 9.03 -2.33
C VAL A 25 1.76 8.25 -2.62
N LEU A 26 1.71 7.01 -2.16
CA LEU A 26 0.52 6.17 -2.19
C LEU A 26 -0.23 6.30 -0.87
N ARG A 27 -1.41 6.90 -0.90
CA ARG A 27 -2.31 6.99 0.26
C ARG A 27 -3.36 5.90 0.17
N LEU A 28 -3.42 5.06 1.20
CA LEU A 28 -4.44 4.03 1.37
C LEU A 28 -5.39 4.48 2.47
N ALA A 29 -6.65 4.75 2.12
CA ALA A 29 -7.69 4.97 3.12
C ALA A 29 -8.36 3.63 3.43
N CYS A 30 -8.31 3.25 4.71
CA CYS A 30 -8.63 1.90 5.13
C CYS A 30 -9.81 1.92 6.10
N PRO A 31 -10.91 1.21 5.82
CA PRO A 31 -11.90 0.94 6.85
C PRO A 31 -11.26 0.01 7.88
N GLY A 32 -11.35 0.34 9.18
CA GLY A 32 -10.71 -0.42 10.26
C GLY A 32 -10.96 -1.95 10.20
N GLY A 33 -10.12 -2.72 10.89
CA GLY A 33 -10.07 -4.19 10.80
C GLY A 33 -9.08 -4.68 9.73
N ILE A 34 -9.38 -5.85 9.13
CA ILE A 34 -8.52 -6.49 8.13
C ILE A 34 -8.87 -6.00 6.73
N GLY A 35 -7.90 -5.58 5.92
CA GLY A 35 -8.16 -5.10 4.57
C GLY A 35 -7.00 -5.34 3.60
N HIS A 36 -7.24 -5.02 2.33
CA HIS A 36 -6.21 -5.04 1.31
C HIS A 36 -6.50 -4.07 0.16
N VAL A 37 -5.43 -3.69 -0.52
CA VAL A 37 -5.44 -3.04 -1.84
C VAL A 37 -4.42 -3.75 -2.71
N GLN A 38 -4.81 -4.09 -3.93
CA GLN A 38 -3.94 -4.60 -4.97
C GLN A 38 -3.86 -3.58 -6.10
N PHE A 39 -2.64 -3.26 -6.52
CA PHE A 39 -2.38 -2.33 -7.61
C PHE A 39 -1.20 -2.76 -8.47
N ARG A 40 -1.08 -2.14 -9.64
CA ARG A 40 0.06 -2.30 -10.55
C ARG A 40 0.56 -0.93 -11.00
N LEU A 41 1.88 -0.76 -11.03
CA LEU A 41 2.54 0.42 -11.63
C LEU A 41 3.13 0.07 -12.98
N ARG A 42 3.09 1.00 -13.94
CA ARG A 42 3.70 0.81 -15.26
C ARG A 42 5.22 1.00 -15.26
N SER A 43 5.73 1.83 -14.35
CA SER A 43 7.16 2.12 -14.21
C SER A 43 7.65 1.69 -12.83
N ALA A 44 8.92 1.35 -12.74
CA ALA A 44 9.55 1.07 -11.47
C ALA A 44 9.68 2.38 -10.69
N THR A 45 9.13 2.40 -9.48
CA THR A 45 9.05 3.60 -8.66
C THR A 45 9.19 3.21 -7.19
N ARG A 46 9.92 4.04 -6.43
CA ARG A 46 9.91 3.98 -4.97
C ARG A 46 8.74 4.80 -4.45
N LEU A 47 7.85 4.17 -3.68
CA LEU A 47 6.68 4.78 -3.10
C LEU A 47 6.87 5.04 -1.61
N THR A 48 6.42 6.21 -1.16
CA THR A 48 6.07 6.42 0.25
C THR A 48 4.63 5.98 0.41
N VAL A 49 4.39 4.89 1.13
CA VAL A 49 3.05 4.36 1.40
C VAL A 49 2.58 4.90 2.74
N ALA A 50 1.42 5.56 2.75
CA ALA A 50 0.75 6.04 3.95
C ALA A 50 -0.61 5.34 4.08
N ILE A 51 -0.80 4.58 5.14
CA ILE A 51 -2.02 3.84 5.44
C ILE A 51 -2.77 4.57 6.55
N ALA A 52 -3.96 5.09 6.28
CA ALA A 52 -4.77 5.81 7.27
C ALA A 52 -5.47 4.84 8.24
N ILE A 53 -4.72 4.34 9.23
CA ILE A 53 -5.17 3.46 10.32
C ILE A 53 -4.53 3.88 11.64
N SER A 54 -5.25 3.70 12.74
CA SER A 54 -4.83 4.13 14.07
C SER A 54 -3.77 3.21 14.70
N ASN A 55 -3.78 1.92 14.37
CA ASN A 55 -2.75 0.96 14.81
C ASN A 55 -2.55 -0.17 13.78
N CYS A 56 -1.53 -0.05 12.92
CA CYS A 56 -1.15 -1.13 12.01
C CYS A 56 -0.25 -2.16 12.72
N GLU A 57 -0.82 -3.24 13.25
CA GLU A 57 -0.01 -4.34 13.81
C GLU A 57 0.28 -5.43 12.79
N GLY A 58 -0.65 -5.71 11.88
CA GLY A 58 -0.43 -6.59 10.73
C GLY A 58 -0.23 -5.79 9.45
N LEU A 59 0.85 -6.05 8.73
CA LEU A 59 1.13 -5.49 7.42
C LEU A 59 1.84 -6.55 6.59
N ASP A 60 1.22 -6.98 5.51
CA ASP A 60 1.84 -7.87 4.53
C ASP A 60 1.84 -7.16 3.18
N VAL A 61 3.00 -7.12 2.54
CA VAL A 61 3.16 -6.57 1.19
C VAL A 61 3.69 -7.65 0.28
N THR A 62 2.86 -8.05 -0.67
CA THR A 62 3.21 -9.01 -1.71
C THR A 62 3.54 -8.28 -3.00
N ILE A 63 4.71 -8.52 -3.58
CA ILE A 63 5.15 -7.97 -4.87
C ILE A 63 5.50 -9.16 -5.78
N GLY A 64 4.67 -9.39 -6.81
CA GLY A 64 4.76 -10.62 -7.60
C GLY A 64 4.54 -11.85 -6.71
N GLU A 65 5.56 -12.70 -6.58
CA GLU A 65 5.53 -13.91 -5.74
C GLU A 65 6.16 -13.73 -4.34
N ILE A 66 6.72 -12.55 -4.05
CA ILE A 66 7.45 -12.30 -2.81
C ILE A 66 6.55 -11.56 -1.82
N THR A 67 6.32 -12.14 -0.65
CA THR A 67 5.63 -11.49 0.47
C THR A 67 6.63 -11.04 1.52
N LYS A 68 6.46 -9.80 1.99
CA LYS A 68 7.18 -9.20 3.11
C LYS A 68 6.20 -8.85 4.21
N GLU A 69 6.59 -9.04 5.45
CA GLU A 69 5.79 -8.77 6.63
C GLU A 69 6.21 -7.42 7.24
N ARG A 70 5.42 -6.93 8.21
CA ARG A 70 5.65 -5.65 8.88
C ARG A 70 7.09 -5.47 9.37
N GLY A 71 7.69 -6.53 9.90
CA GLY A 71 9.06 -6.52 10.44
C GLY A 71 10.14 -6.25 9.39
N ASP A 72 9.83 -6.41 8.10
CA ASP A 72 10.73 -6.10 6.99
C ASP A 72 10.75 -4.60 6.64
N PHE A 73 9.84 -3.82 7.22
CA PHE A 73 9.68 -2.39 6.93
C PHE A 73 9.99 -1.54 8.17
N ASP A 74 10.65 -0.40 7.94
CA ASP A 74 10.72 0.67 8.93
C ASP A 74 9.40 1.45 8.93
N VAL A 75 8.40 0.92 9.65
CA VAL A 75 7.06 1.49 9.74
C VAL A 75 7.02 2.57 10.81
N ARG A 76 6.84 3.82 10.37
CA ARG A 76 6.62 4.97 11.25
C ARG A 76 5.14 5.08 11.57
N GLN A 77 4.78 4.93 12.85
CA GLN A 77 3.41 5.07 13.33
C GLN A 77 3.13 6.49 13.80
N GLY A 78 2.12 7.12 13.21
CA GLY A 78 1.51 8.36 13.69
C GLY A 78 0.14 8.09 14.31
N PRO A 79 -0.53 9.11 14.88
CA PRO A 79 -1.83 8.95 15.53
C PRO A 79 -2.97 8.43 14.64
N GLN A 80 -2.83 8.56 13.32
CA GLN A 80 -3.87 8.24 12.32
C GLN A 80 -3.32 7.56 11.07
N GLU A 81 -1.99 7.40 10.97
CA GLU A 81 -1.36 6.87 9.76
C GLU A 81 -0.14 6.01 10.10
N ALA A 82 0.01 4.90 9.39
CA ALA A 82 1.24 4.12 9.32
C ALA A 82 1.97 4.43 8.01
N ILE A 83 3.25 4.79 8.06
CA ILE A 83 4.02 5.22 6.90
C ILE A 83 5.26 4.33 6.72
N PHE A 84 5.48 3.82 5.51
CA PHE A 84 6.69 3.07 5.14
C PHE A 84 7.09 3.31 3.69
N GLU A 85 8.29 2.88 3.33
CA GLU A 85 8.84 2.99 1.98
C GLU A 85 8.74 1.63 1.27
N LEU A 86 8.37 1.66 -0.01
CA LEU A 86 8.17 0.46 -0.82
C LEU A 86 8.79 0.64 -2.21
N ASP A 87 9.77 -0.19 -2.55
CA ASP A 87 10.28 -0.28 -3.91
C ASP A 87 9.37 -1.17 -4.76
N VAL A 88 8.73 -0.60 -5.78
CA VAL A 88 7.80 -1.29 -6.66
C VAL A 88 8.41 -1.46 -8.06
N PRO A 89 8.61 -2.70 -8.54
CA PRO A 89 9.03 -2.95 -9.92
C PRO A 89 7.93 -2.61 -10.94
N ALA A 90 8.34 -2.25 -12.14
CA ALA A 90 7.44 -2.01 -13.26
C ALA A 90 6.62 -3.26 -13.60
N ASN A 91 5.32 -3.08 -13.87
CA ASN A 91 4.37 -4.09 -14.35
C ASN A 91 4.21 -5.31 -13.43
N GLN A 92 4.52 -5.17 -12.14
CA GLN A 92 4.25 -6.22 -11.14
C GLN A 92 3.02 -5.88 -10.30
N ASP A 93 2.26 -6.92 -9.98
CA ASP A 93 1.16 -6.81 -9.03
C ASP A 93 1.71 -6.64 -7.63
N VAL A 94 1.25 -5.59 -6.96
CA VAL A 94 1.54 -5.28 -5.57
C VAL A 94 0.25 -5.41 -4.79
N ARG A 95 0.25 -6.23 -3.75
CA ARG A 95 -0.85 -6.30 -2.79
C ARG A 95 -0.35 -5.85 -1.43
N VAL A 96 -0.96 -4.80 -0.90
CA VAL A 96 -0.78 -4.35 0.48
C VAL A 96 -1.97 -4.84 1.28
N GLN A 97 -1.73 -5.67 2.28
CA GLN A 97 -2.72 -6.17 3.23
C GLN A 97 -2.40 -5.63 4.61
N TRP A 98 -3.41 -5.28 5.38
CA TRP A 98 -3.24 -4.77 6.74
C TRP A 98 -4.23 -5.39 7.71
N ILE A 99 -3.87 -5.32 8.98
CA ILE A 99 -4.73 -5.62 10.13
C ILE A 99 -4.64 -4.44 11.10
N ASP A 100 -5.77 -3.76 11.28
CA ASP A 100 -5.98 -2.75 12.31
C ASP A 100 -6.81 -3.37 13.45
N TYR A 101 -6.20 -3.54 14.63
CA TYR A 101 -6.82 -4.20 15.79
C TYR A 101 -7.68 -3.27 16.65
N TYR A 102 -7.68 -1.95 16.39
CA TYR A 102 -8.55 -1.04 17.14
C TYR A 102 -9.98 -1.04 16.58
N ARG A 103 -10.91 -1.54 17.40
CA ARG A 103 -12.37 -1.28 17.34
C ARG A 103 -12.88 -1.04 18.75
#